data_AF-A0A8J3J403-F1
#
_entry.id   AF-A0A8J3J403-F1
#
_cell.length_a   1.000
_cell.length_b   1.000
_cell.length_c   1.000
_cell.angle_alpha   90.00
_cell.angle_beta   90.00
_cell.angle_gamma   90.00
#
_symmetry.space_group_name_H-M   'P 1'
#
loop_
_entity.id
_entity.type
_entity.pdbx_description
1 polymer ?
#
loop_
_entity_poly.entity_id
_entity_poly.type
_entity_poly.pdbx_seq_one_letter_code
_entity_poly.pdbx_strand_id
1 'polypeptide(L)'
;MSVRLAYTVVRAATRLVPDPAVRERYREQWFADLDGAAELGLTPARVSLGMAVAAVRLAAADRRGLVAVATGALHLRRISDRARRRFAVVQIVAVAPYLYTLGLYVVGRVSYGMTRAQMVTDAADPKGLFVFGLWNPFAWPFPLAVYYQLFAGWYAATVLVPFGLLLAVGARRRHRVLLLAASLAAVAVTVVGATSFGADLRTWILD
;
A
#
# COMPACT_ATOMS: atom_id res chain seq x y z
N MET A 1 -8.32 10.60 0.70
CA MET A 1 -9.07 9.85 1.74
C MET A 1 -9.88 10.85 2.54
N SER A 2 -11.19 10.64 2.70
CA SER A 2 -12.06 11.59 3.41
C SER A 2 -11.80 11.54 4.92
N VAL A 3 -11.99 12.67 5.61
CA VAL A 3 -11.87 12.79 7.08
C VAL A 3 -12.70 11.72 7.79
N ARG A 4 -13.93 11.46 7.30
CA ARG A 4 -14.82 10.40 7.81
C ARG A 4 -14.18 9.00 7.83
N LEU A 5 -13.34 8.69 6.83
CA LEU A 5 -12.65 7.40 6.78
C LEU A 5 -11.52 7.34 7.83
N ALA A 6 -10.79 8.44 8.04
CA ALA A 6 -9.75 8.54 9.06
C ALA A 6 -10.33 8.34 10.48
N TYR A 7 -11.47 8.97 10.77
CA TYR A 7 -12.22 8.75 12.01
C TYR A 7 -12.65 7.30 12.21
N THR A 8 -13.09 6.64 11.13
CA THR A 8 -13.48 5.22 11.18
C THR A 8 -12.28 4.33 11.50
N VAL A 9 -11.11 4.62 10.91
CA VAL A 9 -9.85 3.92 11.20
C VAL A 9 -9.47 4.11 12.67
N VAL A 10 -9.50 5.33 13.21
CA VAL A 10 -9.18 5.60 14.62
C VAL A 10 -10.17 4.89 15.57
N ARG A 11 -11.47 4.88 15.23
CA ARG A 11 -12.49 4.16 16.02
C ARG A 11 -12.28 2.65 16.01
N ALA A 12 -11.77 2.10 14.92
CA ALA A 12 -11.39 0.69 14.84
C ALA A 12 -10.08 0.41 15.60
N ALA A 13 -9.08 1.30 15.47
CA ALA A 13 -7.78 1.19 16.11
C ALA A 13 -7.90 1.23 17.64
N THR A 14 -8.67 2.16 18.20
CA THR A 14 -8.85 2.28 19.65
C THR A 14 -9.47 1.03 20.28
N ARG A 15 -10.30 0.27 19.55
CA ARG A 15 -10.82 -1.02 20.04
C ARG A 15 -9.72 -2.07 20.30
N LEU A 16 -8.52 -1.88 19.75
CA LEU A 16 -7.37 -2.74 20.02
C LEU A 16 -6.70 -2.41 21.37
N VAL A 17 -6.98 -1.24 21.96
CA VAL A 17 -6.46 -0.87 23.28
C VAL A 17 -7.20 -1.68 24.35
N PRO A 18 -6.51 -2.53 25.13
CA PRO A 18 -7.16 -3.53 25.98
C PRO A 18 -7.92 -2.93 27.17
N ASP A 19 -7.35 -1.93 27.84
CA ASP A 19 -7.99 -1.27 28.98
C ASP A 19 -9.06 -0.25 28.51
N PRO A 20 -10.34 -0.39 28.93
CA PRO A 20 -11.42 0.53 28.55
C PRO A 20 -11.19 1.98 28.96
N ALA A 21 -10.61 2.25 30.13
CA ALA A 21 -10.38 3.61 30.62
C ALA A 21 -9.27 4.30 29.81
N VAL A 22 -8.22 3.56 29.50
CA VAL A 22 -7.10 4.02 28.65
C VAL A 22 -7.55 4.16 27.19
N ARG A 23 -8.43 3.27 26.73
CA ARG A 23 -9.01 3.30 25.38
C ARG A 23 -9.75 4.60 25.10
N GLU A 24 -10.60 5.05 26.03
CA GLU A 24 -11.38 6.27 25.81
C GLU A 24 -10.46 7.50 25.78
N ARG A 25 -9.45 7.57 26.66
CA ARG A 25 -8.44 8.63 26.62
C ARG A 25 -7.68 8.67 25.30
N TYR A 26 -7.18 7.52 24.81
CA TYR A 26 -6.52 7.46 23.51
C TYR A 26 -7.46 7.84 22.37
N ARG A 27 -8.74 7.51 22.47
CA ARG A 27 -9.72 7.87 21.44
C ARG A 27 -9.96 9.37 21.39
N GLU A 28 -10.12 10.02 22.53
CA GLU A 28 -10.24 11.48 22.63
C GLU A 28 -8.99 12.16 22.09
N GLN A 29 -7.80 11.74 22.56
CA GLN A 29 -6.53 12.29 22.08
C GLN A 29 -6.35 12.10 20.57
N TRP A 30 -6.60 10.90 20.04
CA TRP A 30 -6.40 10.63 18.61
C TRP A 30 -7.40 11.34 17.70
N PHE A 31 -8.61 11.63 18.19
CA PHE A 31 -9.54 12.49 17.45
C PHE A 31 -9.07 13.95 17.48
N ALA A 32 -8.64 14.46 18.62
CA ALA A 32 -8.06 15.81 18.72
C ALA A 32 -6.82 15.96 17.81
N ASP A 33 -5.95 14.96 17.77
CA ASP A 33 -4.78 14.94 16.88
C ASP A 33 -5.17 14.91 15.40
N LEU A 34 -6.25 14.22 15.04
CA LEU A 34 -6.76 14.21 13.66
C LEU A 34 -7.30 15.57 13.25
N ASP A 35 -8.02 16.25 14.14
CA ASP A 35 -8.55 17.59 13.91
C ASP A 35 -7.41 18.61 13.81
N GLY A 36 -6.47 18.60 14.76
CA GLY A 36 -5.30 19.47 14.73
C GLY A 36 -4.41 19.21 13.49
N ALA A 37 -4.26 17.96 13.07
CA ALA A 37 -3.56 17.65 11.83
C ALA A 37 -4.28 18.23 10.59
N ALA A 38 -5.62 18.18 10.56
CA ALA A 38 -6.40 18.74 9.47
C ALA A 38 -6.30 20.28 9.43
N GLU A 39 -6.31 20.95 10.59
CA GLU A 39 -6.11 22.41 10.72
C GLU A 39 -4.73 22.84 10.22
N LEU A 40 -3.70 22.02 10.46
CA LEU A 40 -2.33 22.25 9.97
C LEU A 40 -2.11 21.84 8.51
N GLY A 41 -3.16 21.43 7.78
CA GLY A 41 -3.06 21.01 6.38
C GLY A 41 -2.38 19.65 6.18
N LEU A 42 -2.15 18.88 7.24
CA LEU A 42 -1.60 17.53 7.15
C LEU A 42 -2.67 16.54 6.68
N THR A 43 -2.26 15.52 5.94
CA THR A 43 -3.20 14.52 5.42
C THR A 43 -3.74 13.62 6.56
N PRO A 44 -5.07 13.60 6.85
CA PRO A 44 -5.64 12.80 7.94
C PRO A 44 -5.41 11.28 7.79
N ALA A 45 -5.17 10.83 6.55
CA ALA A 45 -4.82 9.44 6.24
C ALA A 45 -3.51 8.99 6.88
N ARG A 46 -2.47 9.82 6.81
CA ARG A 46 -1.14 9.48 7.33
C ARG A 46 -1.15 9.41 8.85
N VAL A 47 -1.87 10.34 9.48
CA VAL A 47 -2.03 10.41 10.94
C VAL A 47 -2.83 9.23 11.47
N SER A 48 -4.02 8.95 10.91
CA SER A 48 -4.85 7.80 11.33
C SER A 48 -4.15 6.45 11.11
N LEU A 49 -3.31 6.32 10.08
CA LEU A 49 -2.51 5.12 9.87
C LEU A 49 -1.41 4.96 10.93
N GLY A 50 -0.74 6.05 11.31
CA GLY A 50 0.22 6.04 12.42
C GLY A 50 -0.42 5.60 13.74
N MET A 51 -1.62 6.10 14.04
CA MET A 51 -2.41 5.71 15.22
C MET A 51 -2.81 4.24 15.17
N ALA A 52 -3.23 3.72 14.01
CA ALA A 52 -3.55 2.31 13.84
C ALA A 52 -2.33 1.41 14.12
N VAL A 53 -1.14 1.80 13.66
CA VAL A 53 0.12 1.09 13.96
C VAL A 53 0.44 1.15 15.44
N ALA A 54 0.30 2.32 16.07
CA ALA A 54 0.51 2.47 17.51
C ALA A 54 -0.45 1.57 18.32
N ALA A 55 -1.74 1.53 17.96
CA ALA A 55 -2.74 0.69 18.59
C ALA A 55 -2.38 -0.80 18.50
N VAL A 56 -1.90 -1.26 17.34
CA VAL A 56 -1.45 -2.65 17.15
C VAL A 56 -0.23 -2.95 18.01
N ARG A 57 0.75 -2.04 18.10
CA ARG A 57 1.93 -2.21 18.96
C ARG A 57 1.56 -2.29 20.44
N LEU A 58 0.66 -1.41 20.91
CA LEU A 58 0.12 -1.45 22.27
C LEU A 58 -0.61 -2.77 22.53
N ALA A 59 -1.43 -3.23 21.58
CA ALA A 59 -2.14 -4.49 21.70
C ALA A 59 -1.19 -5.70 21.71
N ALA A 60 -0.09 -5.67 20.96
CA ALA A 60 0.89 -6.74 20.92
C ALA A 60 1.74 -6.83 22.20
N ALA A 61 1.87 -5.71 22.94
CA ALA A 61 2.63 -5.64 24.18
C ALA A 61 1.85 -6.18 25.41
N ASP A 62 0.53 -6.37 25.30
CA ASP A 62 -0.32 -6.87 26.39
C ASP A 62 -1.03 -8.19 25.99
N ARG A 63 -1.03 -9.18 26.89
CA ARG A 63 -1.78 -10.44 26.71
C ARG A 63 -3.28 -10.19 26.42
N ARG A 64 -3.91 -9.18 27.04
CA ARG A 64 -5.32 -8.84 26.77
C ARG A 64 -5.50 -8.20 25.39
N GLY A 65 -4.52 -7.42 24.95
CA GLY A 65 -4.48 -6.86 23.60
C GLY A 65 -4.33 -7.95 22.53
N LEU A 66 -3.51 -8.96 22.79
CA LEU A 66 -3.40 -10.15 21.93
C LEU A 66 -4.73 -10.91 21.83
N VAL A 67 -5.48 -11.04 22.92
CA VAL A 67 -6.84 -11.63 22.90
C VAL A 67 -7.81 -10.78 22.07
N ALA A 68 -7.78 -9.45 22.19
CA ALA A 68 -8.62 -8.56 21.39
C ALA A 68 -8.28 -8.67 19.89
N VAL A 69 -6.99 -8.73 19.53
CA VAL A 69 -6.52 -8.97 18.16
C VAL A 69 -6.96 -10.35 17.67
N ALA A 70 -6.83 -11.39 18.50
CA ALA A 70 -7.27 -12.74 18.16
C ALA A 70 -8.80 -12.83 17.98
N THR A 71 -9.58 -12.11 18.79
CA THR A 71 -11.04 -12.06 18.71
C THR A 71 -11.50 -11.28 17.46
N GLY A 72 -10.84 -10.16 17.16
CA GLY A 72 -11.00 -9.47 15.88
C GLY A 72 -10.69 -10.38 14.70
N ALA A 73 -9.60 -11.15 14.78
CA ALA A 73 -9.25 -12.14 13.76
C ALA A 73 -10.28 -13.28 13.62
N LEU A 74 -10.95 -13.67 14.71
CA LEU A 74 -12.08 -14.61 14.66
C LEU A 74 -13.29 -14.00 13.96
N HIS A 75 -13.58 -12.72 14.12
CA HIS A 75 -14.59 -12.05 13.30
C HIS A 75 -14.18 -11.95 11.84
N LEU A 76 -12.89 -11.75 11.57
CA LEU A 76 -12.36 -11.79 10.21
C LEU A 76 -12.50 -13.17 9.58
N ARG A 77 -12.53 -14.29 10.34
CA ARG A 77 -12.83 -15.62 9.79
C ARG A 77 -14.18 -15.68 9.07
N ARG A 78 -15.16 -14.87 9.47
CA ARG A 78 -16.50 -14.82 8.85
C ARG A 78 -16.50 -14.14 7.49
N ILE A 79 -15.41 -13.47 7.10
CA ILE A 79 -15.28 -12.89 5.77
C ILE A 79 -15.15 -14.00 4.73
N SER A 80 -16.04 -13.95 3.74
CA SER A 80 -16.11 -14.94 2.66
C SER A 80 -14.79 -15.07 1.90
N ASP A 81 -14.50 -16.29 1.43
CA ASP A 81 -13.36 -16.56 0.54
C ASP A 81 -13.37 -15.66 -0.70
N ARG A 82 -14.57 -15.33 -1.22
CA ARG A 82 -14.75 -14.43 -2.37
C ARG A 82 -14.31 -13.00 -2.05
N ALA A 83 -14.65 -12.48 -0.86
CA ALA A 83 -14.21 -11.15 -0.43
C ALA A 83 -12.69 -11.09 -0.24
N ARG A 84 -12.08 -12.12 0.36
CA ARG A 84 -10.62 -12.23 0.49
C ARG A 84 -9.92 -12.25 -0.86
N ARG A 85 -10.41 -13.06 -1.80
CA ARG A 85 -9.88 -13.13 -3.17
C ARG A 85 -9.97 -11.77 -3.87
N ARG A 86 -11.14 -11.12 -3.79
CA ARG A 86 -11.34 -9.78 -4.39
C ARG A 86 -10.39 -8.76 -3.79
N PHE A 87 -10.23 -8.75 -2.47
CA PHE A 87 -9.27 -7.85 -1.80
C PHE A 87 -7.84 -8.09 -2.29
N ALA A 88 -7.41 -9.35 -2.33
CA ALA A 88 -6.08 -9.69 -2.81
C ALA A 88 -5.87 -9.27 -4.28
N VAL A 89 -6.88 -9.47 -5.14
CA VAL A 89 -6.84 -9.01 -6.53
C VAL A 89 -6.75 -7.50 -6.61
N VAL A 90 -7.53 -6.75 -5.83
CA VAL A 90 -7.45 -5.28 -5.77
C VAL A 90 -6.06 -4.83 -5.36
N GLN A 91 -5.47 -5.47 -4.35
CA GLN A 91 -4.12 -5.15 -3.90
C GLN A 91 -3.06 -5.48 -4.96
N ILE A 92 -3.18 -6.60 -5.66
CA ILE A 92 -2.31 -6.95 -6.80
C ILE A 92 -2.44 -5.91 -7.91
N VAL A 93 -3.66 -5.56 -8.30
CA VAL A 93 -3.93 -4.53 -9.32
C VAL A 93 -3.37 -3.17 -8.90
N ALA A 94 -3.39 -2.84 -7.61
CA ALA A 94 -2.77 -1.63 -7.11
C ALA A 94 -1.24 -1.64 -7.21
N VAL A 95 -0.58 -2.80 -7.16
CA VAL A 95 0.89 -2.91 -7.23
C VAL A 95 1.39 -3.11 -8.67
N ALA A 96 0.57 -3.72 -9.53
CA ALA A 96 0.92 -4.11 -10.89
C ALA A 96 1.52 -2.97 -11.75
N PRO A 97 1.01 -1.72 -11.72
CA PRO A 97 1.56 -0.65 -12.56
C PRO A 97 3.01 -0.31 -12.21
N TYR A 98 3.37 -0.37 -10.92
CA TYR A 98 4.76 -0.14 -10.52
C TYR A 98 5.69 -1.27 -10.98
N LEU A 99 5.25 -2.53 -10.80
CA LEU A 99 6.01 -3.69 -11.25
C LEU A 99 6.17 -3.68 -12.78
N TYR A 100 5.15 -3.21 -13.49
CA TYR A 100 5.20 -2.99 -14.92
C TYR A 100 6.26 -1.94 -15.30
N THR A 101 6.27 -0.77 -14.65
CA THR A 101 7.32 0.24 -14.84
C THR A 101 8.72 -0.33 -14.54
N LEU A 102 8.86 -1.09 -13.47
CA LEU A 102 10.13 -1.73 -13.10
C LEU A 102 10.59 -2.73 -14.16
N GLY A 103 9.68 -3.54 -14.68
CA GLY A 103 9.95 -4.47 -15.78
C GLY A 103 10.43 -3.74 -17.03
N LEU A 104 9.72 -2.68 -17.44
CA LEU A 104 10.13 -1.83 -18.57
C LEU A 104 11.51 -1.22 -18.34
N TYR A 105 11.78 -0.71 -17.14
CA TYR A 105 13.07 -0.09 -16.82
C TYR A 105 14.22 -1.10 -16.94
N VAL A 106 14.03 -2.31 -16.42
CA VAL A 106 15.02 -3.40 -16.52
C VAL A 106 15.22 -3.82 -17.98
N VAL A 107 14.13 -4.02 -18.73
CA VAL A 107 14.21 -4.37 -20.15
C VAL A 107 14.90 -3.27 -20.95
N GLY A 108 14.57 -2.00 -20.73
CA GLY A 108 15.23 -0.88 -21.40
C GLY A 108 16.71 -0.81 -21.09
N ARG A 109 17.09 -0.98 -19.81
CA ARG A 109 18.51 -1.04 -19.43
C ARG A 109 19.29 -2.14 -20.16
N VAL A 110 18.70 -3.33 -20.26
CA VAL A 110 19.34 -4.47 -20.94
C VAL A 110 19.39 -4.22 -22.45
N SER A 111 18.28 -3.79 -23.06
CA SER A 111 18.16 -3.58 -24.51
C SER A 111 19.04 -2.45 -25.01
N TYR A 112 19.18 -1.36 -24.26
CA TYR A 112 20.00 -0.21 -24.64
C TYR A 112 21.45 -0.32 -24.15
N GLY A 113 21.79 -1.34 -23.34
CA GLY A 113 23.13 -1.48 -22.75
C GLY A 113 23.52 -0.34 -21.80
N MET A 114 22.53 0.37 -21.25
CA MET A 114 22.74 1.61 -20.50
C MET A 114 22.88 1.37 -18.99
N THR A 115 23.70 2.21 -18.38
CA THR A 115 23.78 2.32 -16.91
C THR A 115 22.54 3.03 -16.36
N ARG A 116 22.35 2.95 -15.03
CA ARG A 116 21.23 3.63 -14.34
C ARG A 116 21.22 5.15 -14.60
N ALA A 117 22.39 5.78 -14.59
CA ALA A 117 22.51 7.22 -14.79
C ALA A 117 22.11 7.61 -16.22
N GLN A 118 22.60 6.86 -17.21
CA GLN A 118 22.31 7.09 -18.63
C GLN A 118 20.83 6.94 -18.96
N MET A 119 20.11 6.02 -18.31
CA MET A 119 18.67 5.90 -18.49
C MET A 119 17.91 7.19 -18.17
N VAL A 120 18.42 7.99 -17.23
CA VAL A 120 17.78 9.25 -16.82
C VAL A 120 18.24 10.44 -17.67
N THR A 121 19.46 10.39 -18.21
CA THR A 121 20.08 11.55 -18.89
C THR A 121 20.08 11.45 -20.42
N ASP A 122 20.21 10.25 -20.98
CA ASP A 122 20.56 10.04 -22.39
C ASP A 122 19.33 9.76 -23.27
N ALA A 123 18.17 10.31 -22.90
CA ALA A 123 16.92 10.28 -23.67
C ALA A 123 16.44 8.88 -24.10
N ALA A 124 16.72 7.85 -23.30
CA ALA A 124 16.18 6.50 -23.52
C ALA A 124 14.66 6.51 -23.32
N ASP A 125 13.90 6.89 -24.33
CA ASP A 125 12.44 7.02 -24.23
C ASP A 125 11.85 5.63 -23.92
N PRO A 126 11.11 5.46 -22.80
CA PRO A 126 10.43 4.20 -22.51
C PRO A 126 9.49 3.76 -23.64
N LYS A 127 9.00 4.69 -24.46
CA LYS A 127 8.15 4.42 -25.61
C LYS A 127 8.91 3.71 -26.73
N GLY A 128 10.23 3.87 -26.80
CA GLY A 128 11.12 3.17 -27.74
C GLY A 128 11.14 1.64 -27.56
N LEU A 129 10.64 1.12 -26.43
CA LEU A 129 10.49 -0.32 -26.18
C LEU A 129 9.27 -0.93 -26.88
N PHE A 130 8.35 -0.10 -27.37
CA PHE A 130 7.14 -0.57 -28.05
C PHE A 130 7.32 -0.61 -29.58
N VAL A 131 8.10 -1.58 -30.06
CA VAL A 131 8.46 -1.77 -31.48
C VAL A 131 7.24 -1.85 -32.44
N PHE A 132 6.03 -2.14 -31.92
CA PHE A 132 4.79 -2.27 -32.70
C PHE A 132 3.70 -1.23 -32.36
N GLY A 133 4.02 -0.15 -31.66
CA GLY A 133 3.05 0.89 -31.31
C GLY A 133 1.82 0.35 -30.55
N LEU A 134 0.61 0.81 -30.92
CA LEU A 134 -0.66 0.42 -30.28
C LEU A 134 -1.00 -1.09 -30.39
N TRP A 135 -0.34 -1.82 -31.27
CA TRP A 135 -0.52 -3.28 -31.41
C TRP A 135 0.33 -4.08 -30.42
N ASN A 136 1.25 -3.42 -29.71
CA ASN A 136 1.99 -4.05 -28.64
C ASN A 136 1.06 -4.21 -27.41
N PRO A 137 0.76 -5.43 -26.93
CA PRO A 137 -0.09 -5.63 -25.76
C PRO A 137 0.50 -5.03 -24.48
N PHE A 138 1.80 -4.74 -24.48
CA PHE A 138 2.48 -4.02 -23.40
C PHE A 138 2.32 -2.50 -23.52
N ALA A 139 2.01 -1.92 -24.69
CA ALA A 139 1.78 -0.47 -24.79
C ALA A 139 0.50 -0.01 -24.05
N TRP A 140 -0.51 -0.88 -23.91
CA TRP A 140 -1.80 -0.55 -23.31
C TRP A 140 -1.76 -0.19 -21.82
N PRO A 141 -1.02 -0.91 -20.95
CA PRO A 141 -0.86 -0.50 -19.55
C PRO A 141 0.04 0.74 -19.36
N PHE A 142 0.72 1.23 -20.39
CA PHE A 142 1.68 2.34 -20.26
C PHE A 142 1.05 3.64 -19.71
N PRO A 143 -0.07 4.16 -20.25
CA PRO A 143 -0.69 5.37 -19.68
C PRO A 143 -1.10 5.19 -18.22
N LEU A 144 -1.60 3.99 -17.85
CA LEU A 144 -1.97 3.68 -16.48
C LEU A 144 -0.75 3.69 -15.55
N ALA A 145 0.38 3.18 -16.01
CA ALA A 145 1.65 3.24 -15.27
C ALA A 145 2.16 4.68 -15.12
N VAL A 146 2.07 5.50 -16.16
CA VAL A 146 2.41 6.94 -16.11
C VAL A 146 1.58 7.66 -15.05
N TYR A 147 0.25 7.55 -15.09
CA TYR A 147 -0.61 8.18 -14.08
C TYR A 147 -0.33 7.64 -12.68
N TYR A 148 -0.11 6.33 -12.55
CA TYR A 148 0.22 5.72 -11.28
C TYR A 148 1.51 6.31 -10.69
N GLN A 149 2.56 6.51 -11.49
CA GLN A 149 3.84 7.06 -11.04
C GLN A 149 3.73 8.56 -10.74
N LEU A 150 2.95 9.30 -11.55
CA LEU A 150 2.66 10.71 -11.34
C LEU A 150 2.03 10.98 -9.97
N PHE A 151 1.05 10.16 -9.57
CA PHE A 151 0.32 10.31 -8.31
C PHE A 151 0.89 9.51 -7.14
N ALA A 152 2.08 8.93 -7.28
CA ALA A 152 2.69 8.06 -6.29
C ALA A 152 1.74 6.94 -5.80
N GLY A 153 1.10 6.25 -6.74
CA GLY A 153 0.04 5.26 -6.50
C GLY A 153 0.45 4.10 -5.59
N TRP A 154 1.76 3.88 -5.37
CA TRP A 154 2.24 2.86 -4.43
C TRP A 154 1.85 3.14 -2.99
N TYR A 155 1.64 4.40 -2.59
CA TYR A 155 1.09 4.71 -1.27
C TYR A 155 -0.30 4.11 -1.07
N ALA A 156 -1.13 4.05 -2.12
CA ALA A 156 -2.43 3.41 -2.04
C ALA A 156 -2.29 1.90 -1.79
N ALA A 157 -1.32 1.24 -2.43
CA ALA A 157 -1.01 -0.16 -2.16
C ALA A 157 -0.50 -0.40 -0.73
N THR A 158 0.33 0.51 -0.18
CA THR A 158 0.81 0.42 1.21
C THR A 158 -0.35 0.47 2.21
N VAL A 159 -1.33 1.34 1.99
CA VAL A 159 -2.50 1.49 2.88
C VAL A 159 -3.32 0.20 2.96
N LEU A 160 -3.27 -0.65 1.93
CA LEU A 160 -3.97 -1.94 1.90
C LEU A 160 -3.24 -3.06 2.67
N VAL A 161 -1.94 -2.91 2.95
CA VAL A 161 -1.12 -3.95 3.59
C VAL A 161 -1.69 -4.45 4.93
N PRO A 162 -2.05 -3.57 5.89
CA PRO A 162 -2.58 -4.04 7.17
C PRO A 162 -3.85 -4.88 7.01
N PHE A 163 -4.73 -4.49 6.08
CA PHE A 163 -5.95 -5.23 5.79
C PHE A 163 -5.65 -6.58 5.13
N GLY A 164 -4.70 -6.63 4.20
CA GLY A 164 -4.25 -7.89 3.59
C GLY A 164 -3.70 -8.88 4.62
N LEU A 165 -2.88 -8.38 5.57
CA LEU A 165 -2.34 -9.18 6.66
C LEU A 165 -3.44 -9.68 7.61
N LEU A 166 -4.37 -8.80 8.00
CA LEU A 166 -5.52 -9.15 8.82
C LEU A 166 -6.42 -10.19 8.15
N LEU A 167 -6.71 -10.03 6.86
CA LEU A 167 -7.48 -10.99 6.06
C LEU A 167 -6.71 -12.29 5.81
N ALA A 168 -5.39 -12.33 5.95
CA ALA A 168 -4.63 -13.57 5.89
C ALA A 168 -4.87 -14.42 7.16
N VAL A 169 -5.18 -13.78 8.28
CA VAL A 169 -5.53 -14.46 9.53
C VAL A 169 -6.87 -15.19 9.36
N GLY A 170 -6.85 -16.50 9.57
CA GLY A 170 -8.01 -17.36 9.39
C GLY A 170 -8.37 -17.69 7.94
N ALA A 171 -7.62 -17.21 6.95
CA ALA A 171 -7.80 -17.63 5.56
C ALA A 171 -7.32 -19.07 5.33
N ARG A 172 -7.96 -19.76 4.39
CA ARG A 172 -7.46 -21.03 3.81
C ARG A 172 -6.10 -20.79 3.14
N ARG A 173 -5.25 -21.83 3.08
CA ARG A 173 -3.86 -21.75 2.60
C ARG A 173 -3.71 -20.97 1.28
N ARG A 174 -4.52 -21.30 0.26
CA ARG A 174 -4.48 -20.61 -1.05
C ARG A 174 -4.70 -19.10 -0.97
N HIS A 175 -5.70 -18.66 -0.20
CA HIS A 175 -6.05 -17.24 -0.07
C HIS A 175 -5.06 -16.53 0.85
N ARG A 176 -4.55 -17.23 1.87
CA ARG A 176 -3.50 -16.71 2.75
C ARG A 176 -2.25 -16.39 1.95
N VAL A 177 -1.76 -17.33 1.12
CA VAL A 177 -0.58 -17.11 0.28
C VAL A 177 -0.80 -15.92 -0.65
N LEU A 178 -1.96 -15.84 -1.30
CA LEU A 178 -2.28 -14.73 -2.21
C LEU A 178 -2.28 -13.36 -1.50
N LEU A 179 -2.91 -13.27 -0.33
CA LEU A 179 -2.95 -12.03 0.47
C LEU A 179 -1.57 -11.64 1.00
N LEU A 180 -0.79 -12.61 1.49
CA LEU A 180 0.57 -12.34 1.96
C LEU A 180 1.49 -11.91 0.83
N ALA A 181 1.41 -12.56 -0.33
CA ALA A 181 2.18 -12.18 -1.51
C ALA A 181 1.82 -10.76 -1.99
N ALA A 182 0.53 -10.43 -2.05
CA ALA A 182 0.06 -9.09 -2.42
C ALA A 182 0.54 -8.02 -1.43
N SER A 183 0.45 -8.30 -0.12
CA SER A 183 0.97 -7.41 0.92
C SER A 183 2.49 -7.24 0.86
N LEU A 184 3.24 -8.33 0.65
CA LEU A 184 4.69 -8.27 0.51
C LEU A 184 5.10 -7.45 -0.72
N ALA A 185 4.44 -7.66 -1.86
CA ALA A 185 4.68 -6.90 -3.08
C ALA A 185 4.40 -5.40 -2.88
N ALA A 186 3.30 -5.06 -2.19
CA ALA A 186 2.98 -3.68 -1.86
C ALA A 186 4.05 -3.03 -0.96
N VAL A 187 4.53 -3.74 0.07
CA VAL A 187 5.63 -3.26 0.92
C VAL A 187 6.90 -3.07 0.10
N ALA A 188 7.29 -4.06 -0.70
CA ALA A 188 8.49 -4.00 -1.52
C ALA A 188 8.47 -2.80 -2.49
N VAL A 189 7.38 -2.63 -3.22
CA VAL A 189 7.19 -1.49 -4.12
C VAL A 189 7.22 -0.15 -3.38
N THR A 190 6.66 -0.09 -2.17
CA THR A 190 6.71 1.13 -1.35
C THR A 190 8.15 1.46 -0.94
N VAL A 191 8.90 0.46 -0.50
CA VAL A 191 10.31 0.63 -0.11
C VAL A 191 11.11 1.09 -1.31
N VAL A 192 11.00 0.42 -2.46
CA VAL A 192 11.71 0.81 -3.68
C VAL A 192 11.31 2.21 -4.14
N GLY A 193 10.01 2.52 -4.16
CA GLY A 193 9.47 3.83 -4.53
C GLY A 193 9.93 4.98 -3.65
N ALA A 194 10.33 4.72 -2.41
CA ALA A 194 10.87 5.71 -1.48
C ALA A 194 12.40 5.92 -1.60
N THR A 195 13.10 5.14 -2.43
CA THR A 195 14.55 5.27 -2.64
C THR A 195 14.88 6.23 -3.80
N SER A 196 16.15 6.62 -3.92
CA SER A 196 16.63 7.33 -5.11
C SER A 196 16.42 6.53 -6.40
N PHE A 197 16.45 5.20 -6.33
CA PHE A 197 16.17 4.35 -7.49
C PHE A 197 14.71 4.47 -7.93
N GLY A 198 13.78 4.53 -6.97
CA GLY A 198 12.37 4.79 -7.27
C GLY A 198 12.13 6.17 -7.88
N ALA A 199 12.89 7.17 -7.47
CA ALA A 199 12.85 8.51 -8.05
C ALA A 199 13.32 8.50 -9.52
N ASP A 200 14.47 7.88 -9.81
CA ASP A 200 15.00 7.76 -11.18
C ASP A 200 14.03 7.02 -12.11
N LEU A 201 13.44 5.92 -11.62
CA LEU A 201 12.44 5.15 -12.35
C LEU A 201 11.18 5.96 -12.64
N ARG A 202 10.79 6.84 -11.72
CA ARG A 202 9.68 7.78 -11.92
C ARG A 202 10.04 8.90 -12.90
N THR A 203 11.25 9.44 -12.87
CA THR A 203 11.68 10.44 -13.86
C THR A 203 11.64 9.82 -15.26
N TRP A 204 12.30 8.67 -15.42
CA TRP A 204 12.40 7.97 -16.69
C TRP A 204 11.05 7.63 -17.35
N ILE A 205 10.06 7.20 -16.57
CA ILE A 205 8.74 6.83 -17.11
C ILE A 205 7.85 8.04 -17.42
N LEU A 206 8.17 9.22 -16.85
CA LEU A 206 7.42 10.45 -17.05
C LEU A 206 7.97 11.32 -18.19
N ASP A 207 9.20 11.05 -18.63
CA ASP A 207 9.81 11.60 -19.85
C ASP A 207 9.17 10.99 -21.12
#